data_AF-A0A7W0UK58-F1
#
_entry.id   AF-A0A7W0UK58-F1
#
_cell.length_a   1.000
_cell.length_b   1.000
_cell.length_c   1.000
_cell.angle_alpha   90.00
_cell.angle_beta   90.00
_cell.angle_gamma   90.00
#
_symmetry.space_group_name_H-M   'P 1'
#
loop_
_entity.id
_entity.type
_entity.pdbx_description
1 polymer ?
#
loop_
_entity_poly.entity_id
_entity_poly.type
_entity_poly.pdbx_seq_one_letter_code
_entity_poly.pdbx_strand_id
1 'polypeptide(L)'
;MVRNLMHPLSPAVIVSPDSPIREVLAILHEHRFAFVEQDEQLVGFIVPSDMNKQAAKGGIKPHNRFSVQSKRSEVLFVDYMAEHLTPSGRAGIIVPEGVIFQSQGAYTQLRKMLVEDYLVAVVSLPAGVFNPYSGVKTSILILDKSLAKSASTIAFFKITNDGFGLGAQRRPIDKDDLPQARAEIAEYLRCLRSHESLDDFQPTLGQVVFKEKIAANGDYNLSGERYREGVVTASTWPFVPVGEVFRKSGQTVMPESLPGPVTYIGLENITQGTGGITGSVISDKPSDIKSLKNVFKPCDILYGKLRPNLNKVWLADRKGICSTDIFVIESSDGGAQPALYAYLFRSRRFSDAIVGQLKGAQLPRIGWSSFADLQIPLPPLEVQKEIVAEIEGYQKVIDGARAVLDNYRPHIPIHPDWPMVEIGGLCVVERGASPRPIHAFVTDAPDGVNWIKIGDAEVGGKYITKTEERITPEGAAKSRRVQPGDFILSNSMSFGRPYIMAINGCIHDGWLLLRDTSDALDRDYLYNILGSNVVLQQFQRAATGGVVNNLNSELVRRVSIPLPSLAIQKQIVAEIEAEDALVSANRQLIARFGRKIETVLRRLWGEDLPGLGSDAALVASEHIPLGVDL
;
A
#
# COMPACT_ATOMS: atom_id res chain seq x y z
N MET A 1 -44.44 -24.10 -4.68
CA MET A 1 -43.69 -23.05 -3.96
C MET A 1 -42.40 -23.55 -3.29
N VAL A 2 -41.97 -24.80 -3.51
CA VAL A 2 -40.75 -25.44 -2.94
C VAL A 2 -39.75 -25.82 -4.05
N ARG A 3 -39.65 -24.97 -5.08
CA ARG A 3 -38.69 -25.12 -6.20
C ARG A 3 -37.74 -23.92 -6.33
N ASN A 4 -37.81 -22.96 -5.39
CA ASN A 4 -37.12 -21.66 -5.46
C ASN A 4 -36.08 -21.43 -4.35
N LEU A 5 -35.64 -22.45 -3.61
CA LEU A 5 -34.62 -22.28 -2.56
C LEU A 5 -33.29 -22.99 -2.84
N MET A 6 -33.16 -23.74 -3.94
CA MET A 6 -31.89 -24.26 -4.43
C MET A 6 -31.85 -24.34 -5.96
N HIS A 7 -31.43 -23.23 -6.60
CA HIS A 7 -30.71 -23.18 -7.88
C HIS A 7 -30.32 -21.72 -8.20
N PRO A 8 -29.12 -21.46 -8.74
CA PRO A 8 -27.82 -21.77 -8.18
C PRO A 8 -27.36 -20.65 -7.22
N LEU A 9 -26.80 -20.99 -6.06
CA LEU A 9 -25.84 -20.08 -5.43
C LEU A 9 -24.60 -20.11 -6.34
N SER A 10 -24.31 -18.99 -7.02
CA SER A 10 -23.05 -18.80 -7.76
C SER A 10 -22.65 -17.32 -7.73
N PRO A 11 -21.34 -17.00 -7.72
CA PRO A 11 -20.22 -17.92 -7.87
C PRO A 11 -19.60 -18.28 -6.51
N ALA A 12 -19.58 -19.59 -6.21
CA ALA A 12 -18.61 -20.14 -5.27
C ALA A 12 -17.23 -20.05 -5.95
N VAL A 13 -16.23 -19.56 -5.23
CA VAL A 13 -14.88 -19.46 -5.81
C VAL A 13 -14.26 -20.84 -5.88
N ILE A 14 -14.02 -21.25 -7.12
CA ILE A 14 -13.25 -22.41 -7.52
C ILE A 14 -11.80 -22.19 -7.09
N VAL A 15 -11.28 -23.06 -6.22
CA VAL A 15 -9.85 -23.13 -5.95
C VAL A 15 -9.25 -24.08 -6.99
N SER A 16 -8.57 -23.52 -7.99
CA SER A 16 -7.85 -24.30 -9.01
C SER A 16 -6.94 -25.35 -8.34
N PRO A 17 -6.71 -26.54 -8.93
CA PRO A 17 -5.66 -27.47 -8.49
C PRO A 17 -4.29 -26.81 -8.28
N ASP A 18 -4.05 -25.71 -9.01
CA ASP A 18 -2.83 -24.89 -8.97
C ASP A 18 -2.89 -23.72 -7.98
N SER A 19 -3.91 -23.67 -7.10
CA SER A 19 -4.06 -22.55 -6.18
C SER A 19 -3.07 -22.64 -5.00
N PRO A 20 -2.34 -21.56 -4.71
CA PRO A 20 -1.33 -21.51 -3.63
C PRO A 20 -1.91 -21.81 -2.24
N ILE A 21 -3.18 -21.47 -2.00
CA ILE A 21 -3.90 -21.70 -0.73
C ILE A 21 -3.89 -23.17 -0.32
N ARG A 22 -3.64 -24.08 -1.28
CA ARG A 22 -3.43 -25.50 -1.01
C ARG A 22 -2.33 -25.74 0.03
N GLU A 23 -1.32 -24.90 0.16
CA GLU A 23 -0.27 -25.08 1.16
C GLU A 23 -0.76 -24.92 2.60
N VAL A 24 -1.58 -23.90 2.88
CA VAL A 24 -2.23 -23.74 4.20
C VAL A 24 -3.28 -24.84 4.41
N LEU A 25 -3.96 -25.27 3.35
CA LEU A 25 -4.87 -26.41 3.40
C LEU A 25 -4.11 -27.76 3.51
N ALA A 26 -2.83 -27.83 3.19
CA ALA A 26 -2.02 -29.06 3.28
C ALA A 26 -1.69 -29.41 4.74
N ILE A 27 -1.66 -28.44 5.65
CA ILE A 27 -1.63 -28.66 7.11
C ILE A 27 -2.80 -29.53 7.54
N LEU A 28 -3.96 -29.28 6.91
CA LEU A 28 -5.14 -30.07 7.13
C LEU A 28 -4.85 -31.50 6.63
N HIS A 29 -4.32 -31.67 5.42
CA HIS A 29 -4.00 -32.99 4.87
C HIS A 29 -2.97 -33.80 5.69
N GLU A 30 -1.86 -33.21 6.15
CA GLU A 30 -0.78 -33.88 6.92
C GLU A 30 -1.24 -34.37 8.31
N HIS A 31 -2.36 -33.87 8.82
CA HIS A 31 -2.95 -34.28 10.09
C HIS A 31 -4.15 -35.23 9.95
N ARG A 32 -4.22 -35.98 8.84
CA ARG A 32 -5.20 -37.03 8.51
C ARG A 32 -6.63 -36.53 8.32
N PHE A 33 -6.81 -35.64 7.34
CA PHE A 33 -8.13 -35.23 6.87
C PHE A 33 -8.42 -35.70 5.43
N ALA A 34 -9.58 -36.34 5.18
CA ALA A 34 -9.96 -36.96 3.88
C ALA A 34 -11.26 -36.40 3.25
N PHE A 35 -11.41 -36.53 1.92
CA PHE A 35 -12.37 -35.82 1.03
C PHE A 35 -13.58 -36.67 0.57
N VAL A 36 -14.67 -36.03 0.10
CA VAL A 36 -15.73 -36.68 -0.72
C VAL A 36 -15.98 -35.85 -1.99
N GLU A 37 -16.00 -36.53 -3.13
CA GLU A 37 -16.20 -36.00 -4.48
C GLU A 37 -17.53 -36.54 -5.05
N GLN A 38 -18.34 -35.70 -5.69
CA GLN A 38 -19.48 -36.15 -6.50
C GLN A 38 -19.81 -35.15 -7.62
N ASP A 39 -19.90 -35.66 -8.86
CA ASP A 39 -20.33 -34.97 -10.10
C ASP A 39 -19.55 -33.72 -10.51
N GLU A 40 -18.21 -33.82 -10.50
CA GLU A 40 -17.26 -32.87 -11.12
C GLU A 40 -17.43 -31.37 -10.75
N GLN A 41 -18.08 -31.05 -9.63
CA GLN A 41 -18.17 -29.70 -9.07
C GLN A 41 -18.07 -29.70 -7.53
N LEU A 42 -17.08 -28.96 -7.00
CA LEU A 42 -16.73 -28.93 -5.58
C LEU A 42 -17.52 -27.87 -4.79
N VAL A 43 -18.13 -28.28 -3.67
CA VAL A 43 -18.92 -27.43 -2.77
C VAL A 43 -18.43 -27.63 -1.32
N GLY A 44 -17.64 -26.68 -0.80
CA GLY A 44 -17.26 -26.61 0.63
C GLY A 44 -16.33 -27.73 1.14
N PHE A 45 -15.40 -27.39 2.02
CA PHE A 45 -14.56 -28.40 2.68
C PHE A 45 -15.31 -29.03 3.86
N ILE A 46 -15.76 -30.29 3.69
CA ILE A 46 -16.07 -31.23 4.76
C ILE A 46 -14.98 -32.31 4.73
N VAL A 47 -14.40 -32.62 5.89
CA VAL A 47 -13.66 -33.88 6.07
C VAL A 47 -14.42 -34.74 7.09
N PRO A 48 -14.88 -35.94 6.71
CA PRO A 48 -15.41 -36.92 7.64
C PRO A 48 -14.27 -37.83 8.12
N SER A 49 -13.80 -37.64 9.35
CA SER A 49 -13.34 -38.77 10.16
C SER A 49 -14.48 -39.11 11.13
N ASP A 50 -15.27 -40.12 10.74
CA ASP A 50 -16.34 -40.78 11.50
C ASP A 50 -17.75 -40.16 11.55
N MET A 51 -18.26 -39.58 10.45
CA MET A 51 -19.72 -39.46 10.34
C MET A 51 -20.36 -40.83 10.13
N ASN A 52 -21.28 -41.20 11.04
CA ASN A 52 -22.03 -42.44 11.04
C ASN A 52 -22.62 -42.76 9.64
N LYS A 53 -22.39 -43.98 9.13
CA LYS A 53 -22.83 -44.48 7.81
C LYS A 53 -24.36 -44.68 7.68
N GLN A 54 -25.17 -43.71 8.12
CA GLN A 54 -26.63 -43.70 7.94
C GLN A 54 -27.14 -42.30 7.58
N ALA A 55 -26.76 -41.79 6.41
CA ALA A 55 -27.40 -40.60 5.83
C ALA A 55 -27.75 -40.75 4.34
N ALA A 56 -27.69 -41.96 3.80
CA ALA A 56 -28.31 -42.29 2.52
C ALA A 56 -29.68 -42.93 2.80
N LYS A 57 -30.74 -42.30 2.29
CA LYS A 57 -32.18 -42.65 2.40
C LYS A 57 -32.94 -42.00 3.56
N GLY A 58 -33.22 -40.70 3.42
CA GLY A 58 -34.26 -40.05 4.21
C GLY A 58 -34.40 -38.58 3.85
N GLY A 59 -35.45 -38.23 3.10
CA GLY A 59 -35.76 -36.85 2.77
C GLY A 59 -35.86 -35.97 4.02
N ILE A 60 -35.27 -34.78 3.95
CA ILE A 60 -35.16 -33.85 5.08
C ILE A 60 -36.55 -33.28 5.40
N LYS A 61 -37.13 -33.71 6.51
CA LYS A 61 -38.28 -33.04 7.16
C LYS A 61 -37.79 -31.84 7.99
N PRO A 62 -38.60 -30.77 8.14
CA PRO A 62 -38.17 -29.53 8.78
C PRO A 62 -37.97 -29.75 10.29
N HIS A 63 -36.83 -29.36 10.85
CA HIS A 63 -36.60 -29.49 12.29
C HIS A 63 -35.70 -28.37 12.85
N ASN A 64 -35.92 -28.04 14.13
CA ASN A 64 -35.24 -27.06 15.00
C ASN A 64 -33.72 -27.32 15.22
N ARG A 65 -32.92 -27.53 14.17
CA ARG A 65 -31.56 -28.09 14.28
C ARG A 65 -30.40 -27.10 14.11
N PHE A 66 -30.67 -25.81 14.00
CA PHE A 66 -29.63 -24.78 14.02
C PHE A 66 -29.52 -24.21 15.42
N SER A 67 -28.30 -24.21 15.97
CA SER A 67 -28.01 -23.59 17.26
C SER A 67 -28.18 -22.06 17.18
N VAL A 68 -28.02 -21.52 15.96
CA VAL A 68 -28.16 -20.09 15.64
C VAL A 68 -29.41 -19.85 14.78
N GLN A 69 -30.29 -18.97 15.24
CA GLN A 69 -31.46 -18.56 14.46
C GLN A 69 -31.06 -17.47 13.44
N SER A 70 -30.96 -17.83 12.16
CA SER A 70 -30.54 -16.92 11.08
C SER A 70 -31.27 -17.16 9.76
N LYS A 71 -31.39 -16.12 8.93
CA LYS A 71 -31.79 -16.21 7.51
C LYS A 71 -30.59 -16.11 6.56
N ARG A 72 -29.38 -15.95 7.09
CA ARG A 72 -28.14 -15.81 6.31
C ARG A 72 -27.56 -17.19 6.03
N SER A 73 -27.44 -17.54 4.76
CA SER A 73 -26.91 -18.83 4.29
C SER A 73 -25.53 -19.16 4.86
N GLU A 74 -24.65 -18.16 4.94
CA GLU A 74 -23.29 -18.26 5.43
C GLU A 74 -23.22 -18.58 6.93
N VAL A 75 -24.15 -18.07 7.74
CA VAL A 75 -24.24 -18.37 9.17
C VAL A 75 -24.75 -19.80 9.38
N LEU A 76 -25.82 -20.16 8.68
CA LEU A 76 -26.41 -21.50 8.77
C LEU A 76 -25.45 -22.59 8.27
N PHE A 77 -24.65 -22.30 7.25
CA PHE A 77 -23.65 -23.22 6.73
C PHE A 77 -22.57 -23.53 7.78
N VAL A 78 -21.99 -22.51 8.42
CA VAL A 78 -20.95 -22.71 9.43
C VAL A 78 -21.49 -23.40 10.68
N ASP A 79 -22.70 -23.03 11.13
CA ASP A 79 -23.39 -23.70 12.25
C ASP A 79 -23.61 -25.19 11.96
N TYR A 80 -24.18 -25.51 10.79
CA TYR A 80 -24.39 -26.89 10.36
C TYR A 80 -23.09 -27.69 10.36
N MET A 81 -22.02 -27.12 9.79
CA MET A 81 -20.72 -27.78 9.69
C MET A 81 -20.12 -28.07 11.06
N ALA A 82 -20.14 -27.11 11.99
CA ALA A 82 -19.63 -27.28 13.34
C ALA A 82 -20.40 -28.36 14.12
N GLU A 83 -21.74 -28.32 14.07
CA GLU A 83 -22.59 -29.26 14.82
C GLU A 83 -22.46 -30.71 14.33
N HIS A 84 -22.10 -30.92 13.07
CA HIS A 84 -21.91 -32.27 12.51
C HIS A 84 -20.49 -32.81 12.71
N LEU A 85 -19.60 -32.09 13.41
CA LEU A 85 -18.31 -32.64 13.83
C LEU A 85 -18.49 -33.69 14.93
N THR A 86 -17.87 -34.85 14.70
CA THR A 86 -17.68 -35.88 15.73
C THR A 86 -16.87 -35.32 16.91
N PRO A 87 -16.86 -35.97 18.08
CA PRO A 87 -16.08 -35.50 19.23
C PRO A 87 -14.58 -35.27 18.96
N SER A 88 -13.98 -36.04 18.04
CA SER A 88 -12.60 -35.86 17.55
C SER A 88 -12.54 -35.19 16.16
N GLY A 89 -13.68 -34.71 15.67
CA GLY A 89 -13.86 -34.15 14.34
C GLY A 89 -13.23 -32.77 14.21
N ARG A 90 -12.76 -32.48 13.00
CA ARG A 90 -12.04 -31.24 12.69
C ARG A 90 -12.42 -30.79 11.28
N ALA A 91 -12.38 -29.49 11.01
CA ALA A 91 -12.73 -28.92 9.71
C ALA A 91 -11.96 -27.63 9.43
N GLY A 92 -11.70 -27.34 8.16
CA GLY A 92 -11.27 -26.03 7.69
C GLY A 92 -12.40 -25.39 6.89
N ILE A 93 -12.92 -24.24 7.31
CA ILE A 93 -14.08 -23.60 6.64
C ILE A 93 -13.66 -22.22 6.12
N ILE A 94 -13.77 -22.01 4.82
CA ILE A 94 -13.54 -20.71 4.20
C ILE A 94 -14.83 -19.90 4.31
N VAL A 95 -14.73 -18.73 4.94
CA VAL A 95 -15.87 -17.84 5.18
C VAL A 95 -15.60 -16.44 4.66
N PRO A 96 -16.62 -15.71 4.19
CA PRO A 96 -16.51 -14.27 3.95
C PRO A 96 -16.16 -13.55 5.25
N GLU A 97 -15.43 -12.45 5.15
CA GLU A 97 -14.99 -11.65 6.31
C GLU A 97 -16.13 -11.23 7.25
N GLY A 98 -17.35 -11.09 6.71
CA GLY A 98 -18.53 -10.77 7.51
C GLY A 98 -18.79 -11.76 8.65
N VAL A 99 -18.47 -13.05 8.46
CA VAL A 99 -18.68 -14.10 9.48
C VAL A 99 -17.82 -13.86 10.73
N ILE A 100 -16.65 -13.25 10.57
CA ILE A 100 -15.70 -13.08 11.68
C ILE A 100 -15.93 -11.80 12.50
N PHE A 101 -16.54 -10.74 11.95
CA PHE A 101 -16.67 -9.45 12.66
C PHE A 101 -18.07 -8.83 12.76
N GLN A 102 -19.07 -9.24 11.96
CA GLN A 102 -20.37 -8.54 11.93
C GLN A 102 -21.09 -8.57 13.28
N SER A 103 -21.66 -7.43 13.69
CA SER A 103 -22.27 -7.25 15.03
C SER A 103 -23.74 -7.69 15.12
N GLN A 104 -24.31 -8.28 14.07
CA GLN A 104 -25.69 -8.79 14.10
C GLN A 104 -25.81 -10.01 15.02
N GLY A 105 -26.92 -10.14 15.74
CA GLY A 105 -27.09 -11.15 16.80
C GLY A 105 -26.76 -12.59 16.38
N ALA A 106 -27.18 -13.02 15.18
CA ALA A 106 -26.88 -14.35 14.67
C ALA A 106 -25.38 -14.61 14.45
N TYR A 107 -24.63 -13.60 13.98
CA TYR A 107 -23.19 -13.70 13.78
C TYR A 107 -22.43 -13.77 15.12
N THR A 108 -22.85 -12.97 16.08
CA THR A 108 -22.30 -13.02 17.44
C THR A 108 -22.58 -14.37 18.11
N GLN A 109 -23.80 -14.89 17.97
CA GLN A 109 -24.15 -16.20 18.52
C GLN A 109 -23.34 -17.33 17.88
N LEU A 110 -23.17 -17.31 16.55
CA LEU A 110 -22.32 -18.27 15.85
C LEU A 110 -20.87 -18.23 16.37
N ARG A 111 -20.27 -17.04 16.43
CA ARG A 111 -18.87 -16.91 16.90
C ARG A 111 -18.71 -17.33 18.35
N LYS A 112 -19.69 -17.04 19.21
CA LYS A 112 -19.71 -17.54 20.59
C LYS A 112 -19.62 -19.06 20.61
N MET A 113 -20.53 -19.75 19.92
CA MET A 113 -20.53 -21.21 19.81
C MET A 113 -19.19 -21.73 19.27
N LEU A 114 -18.65 -21.10 18.23
CA LEU A 114 -17.36 -21.50 17.66
C LEU A 114 -16.21 -21.35 18.67
N VAL A 115 -16.08 -20.21 19.33
CA VAL A 115 -15.02 -19.93 20.32
C VAL A 115 -15.09 -20.90 21.50
N GLU A 116 -16.29 -21.22 21.97
CA GLU A 116 -16.49 -22.10 23.11
C GLU A 116 -16.13 -23.55 22.76
N ASP A 117 -16.65 -24.08 21.64
CA ASP A 117 -16.68 -25.54 21.42
C ASP A 117 -15.89 -26.08 20.23
N TYR A 118 -15.49 -25.24 19.26
CA TYR A 118 -15.06 -25.74 17.95
C TYR A 118 -13.76 -25.14 17.41
N LEU A 119 -13.53 -23.84 17.62
CA LEU A 119 -12.50 -23.05 16.93
C LEU A 119 -11.15 -23.16 17.64
N VAL A 120 -10.10 -23.43 16.87
CA VAL A 120 -8.70 -23.44 17.36
C VAL A 120 -7.83 -22.39 16.71
N ALA A 121 -8.09 -22.03 15.44
CA ALA A 121 -7.35 -20.98 14.76
C ALA A 121 -8.17 -20.29 13.67
N VAL A 122 -7.80 -19.05 13.34
CA VAL A 122 -8.37 -18.25 12.25
C VAL A 122 -7.23 -17.74 11.38
N VAL A 123 -7.32 -17.96 10.06
CA VAL A 123 -6.35 -17.47 9.08
C VAL A 123 -7.03 -16.39 8.23
N SER A 124 -6.61 -15.14 8.38
CA SER A 124 -7.09 -14.02 7.56
C SER A 124 -6.36 -14.01 6.22
N LEU A 125 -7.11 -13.97 5.12
CA LEU A 125 -6.60 -13.92 3.77
C LEU A 125 -6.74 -12.51 3.18
N PRO A 126 -5.83 -12.06 2.30
CA PRO A 126 -5.97 -10.79 1.62
C PRO A 126 -7.16 -10.78 0.65
N ALA A 127 -7.74 -9.60 0.41
CA ALA A 127 -8.77 -9.45 -0.62
C ALA A 127 -8.16 -9.74 -2.01
N GLY A 128 -8.89 -10.46 -2.86
CA GLY A 128 -8.41 -10.82 -4.19
C GLY A 128 -7.58 -12.11 -4.27
N VAL A 129 -7.41 -12.82 -3.14
CA VAL A 129 -6.85 -14.20 -3.12
C VAL A 129 -7.61 -15.15 -4.04
N PHE A 130 -8.90 -14.89 -4.18
CA PHE A 130 -9.84 -15.71 -4.92
C PHE A 130 -10.19 -15.12 -6.30
N ASN A 131 -9.43 -14.13 -6.76
CA ASN A 131 -9.59 -13.58 -8.10
C ASN A 131 -9.19 -14.61 -9.17
N PRO A 132 -9.78 -14.55 -10.38
CA PRO A 132 -10.83 -13.62 -10.80
C PRO A 132 -12.25 -14.00 -10.33
N TYR A 133 -12.41 -15.14 -9.64
CA TYR A 133 -13.72 -15.68 -9.28
C TYR A 133 -14.47 -14.85 -8.23
N SER A 134 -13.78 -14.35 -7.20
CA SER A 134 -14.30 -13.28 -6.35
C SER A 134 -13.20 -12.47 -5.68
N GLY A 135 -13.41 -11.15 -5.61
CA GLY A 135 -12.57 -10.22 -4.86
C GLY A 135 -12.92 -10.10 -3.38
N VAL A 136 -13.88 -10.90 -2.88
CA VAL A 136 -14.32 -10.82 -1.48
C VAL A 136 -13.19 -11.24 -0.55
N LYS A 137 -12.95 -10.44 0.49
CA LYS A 137 -12.02 -10.80 1.56
C LYS A 137 -12.58 -11.96 2.37
N THR A 138 -11.74 -12.95 2.63
CA THR A 138 -12.13 -14.22 3.24
C THR A 138 -11.22 -14.58 4.39
N SER A 139 -11.64 -15.55 5.19
CA SER A 139 -10.83 -16.12 6.25
C SER A 139 -11.08 -17.62 6.33
N ILE A 140 -10.10 -18.37 6.83
CA ILE A 140 -10.21 -19.80 7.09
C ILE A 140 -10.43 -19.99 8.59
N LEU A 141 -11.52 -20.65 8.95
CA LEU A 141 -11.77 -21.12 10.32
C LEU A 141 -11.23 -22.53 10.44
N ILE A 142 -10.29 -22.76 11.35
CA ILE A 142 -9.76 -24.08 11.67
C ILE A 142 -10.49 -24.56 12.92
N LEU A 143 -11.33 -25.58 12.75
CA LEU A 143 -12.10 -26.22 13.80
C LEU A 143 -11.46 -27.54 14.20
N ASP A 144 -11.38 -27.79 15.49
CA ASP A 144 -11.01 -29.08 16.09
C ASP A 144 -11.77 -29.22 17.41
N LYS A 145 -12.84 -30.02 17.42
CA LYS A 145 -13.75 -30.13 18.56
C LYS A 145 -13.07 -30.70 19.80
N SER A 146 -12.03 -31.51 19.62
CA SER A 146 -11.27 -32.10 20.71
C SER A 146 -10.34 -31.07 21.35
N LEU A 147 -9.54 -30.40 20.53
CA LEU A 147 -8.57 -29.40 21.00
C LEU A 147 -9.26 -28.14 21.52
N ALA A 148 -10.33 -27.68 20.89
CA ALA A 148 -11.05 -26.48 21.30
C ALA A 148 -11.57 -26.60 22.74
N LYS A 149 -11.96 -27.79 23.21
CA LYS A 149 -12.42 -27.99 24.59
C LYS A 149 -11.30 -27.93 25.64
N SER A 150 -10.10 -28.35 25.28
CA SER A 150 -8.94 -28.34 26.19
C SER A 150 -8.12 -27.05 26.11
N ALA A 151 -8.17 -26.33 24.99
CA ALA A 151 -7.38 -25.12 24.77
C ALA A 151 -8.09 -23.88 25.35
N SER A 152 -7.36 -23.10 26.15
CA SER A 152 -7.79 -21.77 26.60
C SER A 152 -7.51 -20.68 25.55
N THR A 153 -6.85 -21.02 24.44
CA THR A 153 -6.38 -20.06 23.45
C THR A 153 -6.87 -20.36 22.03
N ILE A 154 -6.91 -19.32 21.19
CA ILE A 154 -7.17 -19.39 19.75
C ILE A 154 -6.06 -18.62 19.03
N ALA A 155 -5.47 -19.22 17.99
CA ALA A 155 -4.43 -18.57 17.18
C ALA A 155 -5.03 -17.79 16.01
N PHE A 156 -4.49 -16.61 15.73
CA PHE A 156 -4.88 -15.76 14.61
C PHE A 156 -3.67 -15.52 13.71
N PHE A 157 -3.77 -15.92 12.44
CA PHE A 157 -2.72 -15.71 11.43
C PHE A 157 -3.20 -14.73 10.37
N LYS A 158 -2.28 -13.93 9.82
CA LYS A 158 -2.57 -12.98 8.75
C LYS A 158 -1.65 -13.22 7.57
N ILE A 159 -2.23 -13.68 6.47
CA ILE A 159 -1.56 -13.74 5.18
C ILE A 159 -1.67 -12.35 4.53
N THR A 160 -0.56 -11.84 4.00
CA THR A 160 -0.54 -10.59 3.22
C THR A 160 -0.24 -10.87 1.76
N ASN A 161 0.59 -11.88 1.47
CA ASN A 161 0.92 -12.33 0.13
C ASN A 161 0.82 -13.84 0.06
N ASP A 162 0.18 -14.36 -0.99
CA ASP A 162 -0.04 -15.79 -1.20
C ASP A 162 0.77 -16.35 -2.37
N GLY A 163 1.91 -15.71 -2.70
CA GLY A 163 2.73 -16.06 -3.85
C GLY A 163 2.22 -15.49 -5.18
N PHE A 164 1.07 -14.80 -5.20
CA PHE A 164 0.48 -14.22 -6.40
C PHE A 164 0.00 -12.77 -6.17
N GLY A 165 -0.02 -11.98 -7.23
CA GLY A 165 -0.61 -10.65 -7.21
C GLY A 165 -2.12 -10.73 -6.95
N LEU A 166 -2.65 -9.84 -6.10
CA LEU A 166 -4.05 -9.85 -5.67
C LEU A 166 -5.06 -9.31 -6.71
N GLY A 167 -4.58 -8.93 -7.90
CA GLY A 167 -5.42 -8.49 -9.02
C GLY A 167 -6.09 -9.66 -9.74
N ALA A 168 -7.01 -9.35 -10.67
CA ALA A 168 -7.76 -10.34 -11.46
C ALA A 168 -6.87 -11.38 -12.16
N GLN A 169 -5.66 -10.96 -12.57
CA GLN A 169 -4.74 -11.78 -13.36
C GLN A 169 -3.86 -12.72 -12.53
N ARG A 170 -3.85 -12.62 -11.18
CA ARG A 170 -3.13 -13.54 -10.28
C ARG A 170 -1.75 -13.96 -10.80
N ARG A 171 -0.87 -13.00 -11.09
CA ARG A 171 0.49 -13.29 -11.59
C ARG A 171 1.40 -13.68 -10.43
N PRO A 172 2.29 -14.68 -10.58
CA PRO A 172 3.25 -15.04 -9.54
C PRO A 172 4.09 -13.84 -9.08
N ILE A 173 4.42 -13.78 -7.79
CA ILE A 173 5.29 -12.79 -7.16
C ILE A 173 6.27 -13.47 -6.20
N ASP A 174 7.40 -12.83 -5.90
CA ASP A 174 8.44 -13.39 -5.03
C ASP A 174 8.05 -13.47 -3.54
N LYS A 175 6.94 -12.83 -3.13
CA LYS A 175 6.49 -12.78 -1.74
C LYS A 175 5.40 -13.82 -1.50
N ASP A 176 5.65 -14.74 -0.59
CA ASP A 176 4.68 -15.77 -0.19
C ASP A 176 4.77 -16.04 1.31
N ASP A 177 3.68 -15.74 2.02
CA ASP A 177 3.57 -15.95 3.47
C ASP A 177 3.06 -17.36 3.80
N LEU A 178 2.53 -18.11 2.82
CA LEU A 178 1.87 -19.40 3.04
C LEU A 178 2.81 -20.48 3.61
N PRO A 179 4.07 -20.65 3.14
CA PRO A 179 4.98 -21.64 3.70
C PRO A 179 5.28 -21.42 5.19
N GLN A 180 5.48 -20.16 5.58
CA GLN A 180 5.76 -19.80 6.97
C GLN A 180 4.51 -19.95 7.84
N ALA A 181 3.35 -19.48 7.37
CA ALA A 181 2.09 -19.66 8.09
C ALA A 181 1.76 -21.14 8.27
N ARG A 182 2.11 -21.97 7.27
CA ARG A 182 1.98 -23.43 7.33
C ARG A 182 2.76 -24.01 8.50
N ALA A 183 4.04 -23.65 8.60
CA ALA A 183 4.91 -24.11 9.67
C ALA A 183 4.42 -23.67 11.06
N GLU A 184 4.02 -22.40 11.20
CA GLU A 184 3.58 -21.84 12.49
C GLU A 184 2.25 -22.43 12.96
N ILE A 185 1.27 -22.61 12.07
CA ILE A 185 0.00 -23.27 12.41
C ILE A 185 0.24 -24.72 12.81
N ALA A 186 1.10 -25.45 12.08
CA ALA A 186 1.42 -26.84 12.40
C ALA A 186 2.05 -26.95 13.79
N GLU A 187 2.99 -26.06 14.12
CA GLU A 187 3.64 -26.02 15.42
C GLU A 187 2.65 -25.68 16.55
N TYR A 188 1.80 -24.66 16.36
CA TYR A 188 0.74 -24.34 17.32
C TYR A 188 -0.17 -25.54 17.63
N LEU A 189 -0.62 -26.24 16.58
CA LEU A 189 -1.47 -27.42 16.73
C LEU A 189 -0.71 -28.59 17.37
N ARG A 190 0.60 -28.73 17.14
CA ARG A 190 1.45 -29.74 17.79
C ARG A 190 1.57 -29.47 19.29
N CYS A 191 1.82 -28.22 19.70
CA CYS A 191 1.88 -27.83 21.11
C CYS A 191 0.56 -28.11 21.82
N LEU A 192 -0.58 -27.73 21.22
CA LEU A 192 -1.90 -28.02 21.80
C LEU A 192 -2.17 -29.52 21.97
N ARG A 193 -1.79 -30.35 20.99
CA ARG A 193 -1.98 -31.82 21.05
C ARG A 193 -1.08 -32.49 22.08
N SER A 194 0.11 -31.93 22.30
CA SER A 194 1.12 -32.47 23.22
C SER A 194 0.98 -31.87 24.63
N HIS A 195 0.05 -30.95 24.84
CA HIS A 195 -0.12 -30.17 26.06
C HIS A 195 1.17 -29.44 26.49
N GLU A 196 1.97 -29.01 25.52
CA GLU A 196 3.17 -28.20 25.75
C GLU A 196 2.79 -26.73 25.98
N SER A 197 3.62 -26.01 26.73
CA SER A 197 3.43 -24.57 26.93
C SER A 197 3.56 -23.82 25.60
N LEU A 198 2.76 -22.76 25.46
CA LEU A 198 2.82 -21.84 24.32
C LEU A 198 3.67 -20.60 24.62
N ASP A 199 4.30 -20.50 25.80
CA ASP A 199 5.06 -19.31 26.21
C ASP A 199 6.21 -18.97 25.23
N ASP A 200 6.89 -20.00 24.72
CA ASP A 200 7.98 -19.88 23.75
C ASP A 200 7.48 -19.84 22.28
N PHE A 201 6.18 -20.03 22.05
CA PHE A 201 5.61 -19.99 20.70
C PHE A 201 5.32 -18.55 20.27
N GLN A 202 6.25 -17.97 19.52
CA GLN A 202 6.18 -16.60 19.01
C GLN A 202 5.97 -16.61 17.47
N PRO A 203 4.72 -16.73 16.97
CA PRO A 203 4.46 -16.74 15.53
C PRO A 203 4.78 -15.38 14.90
N THR A 204 5.47 -15.38 13.77
CA THR A 204 5.85 -14.15 13.05
C THR A 204 4.71 -13.60 12.18
N LEU A 205 3.79 -14.48 11.76
CA LEU A 205 2.64 -14.12 10.91
C LEU A 205 1.31 -14.09 11.68
N GLY A 206 1.35 -14.29 13.00
CA GLY A 206 0.15 -14.44 13.80
C GLY A 206 0.31 -14.02 15.25
N GLN A 207 -0.62 -14.46 16.07
CA GLN A 207 -0.63 -14.30 17.52
C GLN A 207 -1.57 -15.31 18.15
N VAL A 208 -1.38 -15.58 19.44
CA VAL A 208 -2.25 -16.44 20.24
C VAL A 208 -3.04 -15.59 21.22
N VAL A 209 -4.35 -15.84 21.35
CA VAL A 209 -5.25 -15.02 22.15
C VAL A 209 -6.08 -15.92 23.07
N PHE A 210 -6.16 -15.55 24.35
CA PHE A 210 -7.03 -16.22 25.32
C PHE A 210 -8.51 -16.06 24.97
N LYS A 211 -9.29 -17.15 25.12
CA LYS A 211 -10.74 -17.15 24.86
C LYS A 211 -11.48 -16.15 25.74
N GLU A 212 -11.04 -15.96 26.97
CA GLU A 212 -11.57 -14.98 27.91
C GLU A 212 -11.49 -13.55 27.33
N LYS A 213 -10.37 -13.21 26.69
CA LYS A 213 -10.16 -11.91 26.03
C LYS A 213 -11.06 -11.74 24.80
N ILE A 214 -11.31 -12.81 24.06
CA ILE A 214 -12.26 -12.79 22.91
C ILE A 214 -13.70 -12.60 23.40
N ALA A 215 -14.05 -13.21 24.53
CA ALA A 215 -15.38 -13.15 25.12
C ALA A 215 -15.67 -11.83 25.87
N ALA A 216 -14.63 -11.09 26.29
CA ALA A 216 -14.74 -9.94 27.20
C ALA A 216 -15.76 -8.87 26.79
N ASN A 217 -15.89 -8.58 25.49
CA ASN A 217 -16.80 -7.56 24.96
C ASN A 217 -18.15 -8.11 24.50
N GLY A 218 -18.40 -9.42 24.67
CA GLY A 218 -19.66 -10.08 24.30
C GLY A 218 -19.94 -10.21 22.80
N ASP A 219 -19.08 -9.65 21.93
CA ASP A 219 -19.24 -9.72 20.48
C ASP A 219 -18.47 -10.88 19.82
N TYR A 220 -17.57 -11.54 20.55
CA TYR A 220 -16.77 -12.69 20.09
C TYR A 220 -16.11 -12.46 18.74
N ASN A 221 -15.62 -11.24 18.49
CA ASN A 221 -15.01 -10.90 17.19
C ASN A 221 -13.81 -11.82 16.90
N LEU A 222 -13.64 -12.26 15.67
CA LEU A 222 -12.56 -13.15 15.24
C LEU A 222 -11.56 -12.45 14.32
N SER A 223 -11.50 -11.12 14.38
CA SER A 223 -10.48 -10.31 13.70
C SER A 223 -9.23 -10.24 14.59
N GLY A 224 -8.20 -11.01 14.25
CA GLY A 224 -6.98 -11.11 15.05
C GLY A 224 -6.36 -9.74 15.39
N GLU A 225 -6.37 -8.78 14.45
CA GLU A 225 -5.82 -7.43 14.65
C GLU A 225 -6.39 -6.70 15.88
N ARG A 226 -7.64 -7.00 16.27
CA ARG A 226 -8.29 -6.40 17.46
C ARG A 226 -7.67 -6.86 18.77
N TYR A 227 -7.14 -8.08 18.78
CA TYR A 227 -6.54 -8.71 19.98
C TYR A 227 -5.04 -8.67 19.97
N ARG A 228 -4.45 -8.03 18.95
CA ARG A 228 -3.10 -7.54 19.02
C ARG A 228 -3.10 -6.54 20.16
N GLU A 229 -2.92 -7.06 21.38
CA GLU A 229 -2.11 -6.40 22.37
C GLU A 229 -0.92 -5.99 21.55
N GLY A 230 -0.79 -4.67 21.32
CA GLY A 230 0.50 -4.16 20.87
C GLY A 230 1.48 -4.90 21.74
N VAL A 231 2.39 -5.65 21.10
CA VAL A 231 3.57 -6.29 21.72
C VAL A 231 3.77 -5.59 23.02
N VAL A 232 3.65 -6.29 24.18
CA VAL A 232 3.95 -5.68 25.47
C VAL A 232 5.30 -5.03 25.27
N THR A 233 5.26 -3.75 24.92
CA THR A 233 6.41 -3.04 24.49
C THR A 233 6.93 -2.72 25.84
N ALA A 234 8.07 -3.32 26.18
CA ALA A 234 8.96 -2.74 27.14
C ALA A 234 9.43 -1.38 26.58
N SER A 235 8.48 -0.49 26.26
CA SER A 235 8.70 0.90 26.06
C SER A 235 9.18 1.39 27.40
N THR A 236 10.39 1.90 27.41
CA THR A 236 10.94 2.64 28.54
C THR A 236 10.07 3.86 28.89
N TRP A 237 9.13 4.23 28.01
CA TRP A 237 8.31 5.43 28.11
C TRP A 237 6.84 5.11 28.46
N PRO A 238 6.20 5.94 29.30
CA PRO A 238 4.78 5.82 29.56
C PRO A 238 3.97 6.06 28.28
N PHE A 239 2.87 5.34 28.14
CA PHE A 239 1.87 5.60 27.11
C PHE A 239 0.77 6.49 27.69
N VAL A 240 0.40 7.51 26.93
CA VAL A 240 -0.68 8.43 27.27
C VAL A 240 -1.67 8.53 26.11
N PRO A 241 -2.95 8.83 26.35
CA PRO A 241 -3.86 9.25 25.29
C PRO A 241 -3.34 10.50 24.59
N VAL A 242 -3.51 10.61 23.27
CA VAL A 242 -3.22 11.83 22.51
C VAL A 242 -3.86 13.06 23.15
N GLY A 243 -5.10 12.93 23.62
CA GLY A 243 -5.88 14.00 24.25
C GLY A 243 -5.30 14.52 25.57
N GLU A 244 -4.40 13.78 26.21
CA GLU A 244 -3.71 14.21 27.43
C GLU A 244 -2.71 15.32 27.14
N VAL A 245 -1.96 15.20 26.03
CA VAL A 245 -0.87 16.13 25.68
C VAL A 245 -1.18 17.04 24.49
N PHE A 246 -2.25 16.73 23.75
CA PHE A 246 -2.69 17.52 22.61
C PHE A 246 -4.18 17.85 22.68
N ARG A 247 -4.54 19.02 22.15
CA ARG A 247 -5.93 19.42 21.96
C ARG A 247 -6.20 19.81 20.51
N LYS A 248 -7.45 19.65 20.07
CA LYS A 248 -7.92 20.16 18.79
C LYS A 248 -8.26 21.64 18.92
N SER A 249 -7.66 22.48 18.10
CA SER A 249 -8.02 23.90 18.03
C SER A 249 -9.50 24.06 17.67
N GLY A 250 -10.17 24.93 18.41
CA GLY A 250 -11.54 25.38 18.12
C GLY A 250 -11.58 26.64 17.26
N GLN A 251 -10.44 27.22 16.92
CA GLN A 251 -10.38 28.50 16.21
C GLN A 251 -10.79 28.33 14.75
N THR A 252 -11.79 29.11 14.36
CA THR A 252 -12.33 29.11 13.00
C THR A 252 -12.56 30.52 12.50
N VAL A 253 -12.48 30.70 11.18
CA VAL A 253 -12.71 31.99 10.53
C VAL A 253 -13.46 31.80 9.22
N MET A 254 -14.31 32.77 8.85
CA MET A 254 -14.84 32.90 7.50
C MET A 254 -13.80 33.60 6.62
N PRO A 255 -13.29 32.99 5.55
CA PRO A 255 -12.19 33.55 4.78
C PRO A 255 -12.47 34.96 4.24
N GLU A 256 -13.71 35.27 3.86
CA GLU A 256 -14.14 36.61 3.40
C GLU A 256 -13.91 37.75 4.41
N SER A 257 -13.77 37.43 5.71
CA SER A 257 -13.49 38.41 6.76
C SER A 257 -12.00 38.77 6.87
N LEU A 258 -11.12 38.11 6.13
CA LEU A 258 -9.68 38.32 6.21
C LEU A 258 -9.25 39.53 5.36
N PRO A 259 -8.34 40.38 5.87
CA PRO A 259 -8.03 41.69 5.28
C PRO A 259 -7.09 41.64 4.06
N GLY A 260 -6.58 40.47 3.67
CA GLY A 260 -5.60 40.34 2.59
C GLY A 260 -5.23 38.89 2.28
N PRO A 261 -4.21 38.66 1.44
CA PRO A 261 -3.79 37.33 1.04
C PRO A 261 -3.56 36.40 2.23
N VAL A 262 -4.01 35.16 2.10
CA VAL A 262 -3.96 34.17 3.19
C VAL A 262 -3.34 32.87 2.70
N THR A 263 -2.56 32.23 3.57
CA THR A 263 -2.16 30.83 3.35
C THR A 263 -3.37 29.92 3.60
N TYR A 264 -3.80 29.18 2.58
CA TYR A 264 -4.84 28.18 2.65
C TYR A 264 -4.29 26.78 2.38
N ILE A 265 -4.56 25.85 3.30
CA ILE A 265 -4.16 24.44 3.18
C ILE A 265 -5.40 23.56 3.01
N GLY A 266 -5.58 23.03 1.80
CA GLY A 266 -6.48 21.92 1.49
C GLY A 266 -5.83 20.56 1.74
N LEU A 267 -6.62 19.48 1.70
CA LEU A 267 -6.08 18.13 1.82
C LEU A 267 -5.18 17.78 0.63
N GLU A 268 -5.53 18.27 -0.55
CA GLU A 268 -4.77 18.16 -1.79
C GLU A 268 -3.36 18.74 -1.69
N ASN A 269 -3.14 19.73 -0.81
CA ASN A 269 -1.84 20.36 -0.63
C ASN A 269 -0.91 19.54 0.27
N ILE A 270 -1.44 18.72 1.18
CA ILE A 270 -0.61 17.88 2.05
C ILE A 270 -0.23 16.61 1.30
N THR A 271 1.07 16.45 1.05
CA THR A 271 1.61 15.32 0.30
C THR A 271 1.60 14.07 1.18
N GLN A 272 0.92 13.03 0.71
CA GLN A 272 0.73 11.76 1.41
C GLN A 272 2.05 11.17 1.93
N GLY A 273 2.11 10.86 3.23
CA GLY A 273 3.23 10.16 3.87
C GLY A 273 4.55 10.93 3.98
N THR A 274 4.67 12.13 3.39
CA THR A 274 5.95 12.86 3.34
C THR A 274 6.05 13.98 4.37
N GLY A 275 4.90 14.50 4.82
CA GLY A 275 4.82 15.74 5.60
C GLY A 275 5.30 16.99 4.88
N GLY A 276 5.31 16.97 3.54
CA GLY A 276 5.51 18.15 2.71
C GLY A 276 4.20 18.77 2.24
N ILE A 277 4.30 20.02 1.79
CA ILE A 277 3.22 20.76 1.12
C ILE A 277 3.54 20.87 -0.37
N THR A 278 2.52 20.80 -1.21
CA THR A 278 2.60 20.98 -2.67
C THR A 278 1.54 21.94 -3.20
N GLY A 279 1.79 22.47 -4.39
CA GLY A 279 0.93 23.45 -5.07
C GLY A 279 1.04 24.86 -4.51
N SER A 280 0.30 25.79 -5.13
CA SER A 280 0.14 27.14 -4.57
C SER A 280 -0.80 27.09 -3.38
N VAL A 281 -0.32 27.60 -2.24
CA VAL A 281 -1.09 27.66 -0.99
C VAL A 281 -1.43 29.09 -0.59
N ILE A 282 -1.02 30.09 -1.37
CA ILE A 282 -1.39 31.49 -1.12
C ILE A 282 -2.62 31.79 -1.98
N SER A 283 -3.68 32.25 -1.31
CA SER A 283 -4.84 32.83 -1.99
C SER A 283 -4.80 34.35 -1.81
N ASP A 284 -4.68 35.07 -2.93
CA ASP A 284 -4.73 36.54 -2.95
C ASP A 284 -6.12 37.08 -2.64
N LYS A 285 -7.17 36.26 -2.87
CA LYS A 285 -8.57 36.60 -2.64
C LYS A 285 -9.19 35.59 -1.67
N PRO A 286 -9.13 35.84 -0.35
CA PRO A 286 -9.77 34.97 0.65
C PRO A 286 -11.25 34.69 0.37
N SER A 287 -11.97 35.63 -0.26
CA SER A 287 -13.38 35.48 -0.68
C SER A 287 -13.64 34.30 -1.63
N ASP A 288 -12.63 33.80 -2.33
CA ASP A 288 -12.75 32.66 -3.23
C ASP A 288 -12.80 31.33 -2.44
N ILE A 289 -12.27 31.32 -1.22
CA ILE A 289 -12.31 30.18 -0.30
C ILE A 289 -13.67 30.18 0.40
N LYS A 290 -14.55 29.26 -0.01
CA LYS A 290 -15.92 29.16 0.53
C LYS A 290 -15.94 28.42 1.86
N SER A 291 -16.95 28.74 2.69
CA SER A 291 -17.23 28.11 3.99
C SER A 291 -16.17 28.37 5.07
N LEU A 292 -16.57 28.11 6.32
CA LEU A 292 -15.72 28.21 7.50
C LEU A 292 -14.41 27.40 7.34
N LYS A 293 -13.32 27.92 7.89
CA LYS A 293 -11.99 27.27 7.91
C LYS A 293 -11.41 27.25 9.31
N ASN A 294 -10.59 26.24 9.59
CA ASN A 294 -9.83 26.18 10.84
C ASN A 294 -8.62 27.11 10.73
N VAL A 295 -8.24 27.77 11.81
CA VAL A 295 -7.03 28.62 11.88
C VAL A 295 -5.89 27.78 12.44
N PHE A 296 -4.68 27.96 11.90
CA PHE A 296 -3.47 27.34 12.41
C PHE A 296 -2.32 28.34 12.50
N LYS A 297 -1.35 28.04 13.37
CA LYS A 297 -0.11 28.80 13.58
C LYS A 297 1.12 27.87 13.46
N PRO A 298 2.34 28.44 13.38
CA PRO A 298 3.55 27.61 13.39
C PRO A 298 3.59 26.67 14.59
N CYS A 299 4.14 25.47 14.38
CA CYS A 299 4.20 24.35 15.32
C CYS A 299 2.88 23.61 15.59
N ASP A 300 1.75 24.02 15.02
CA ASP A 300 0.54 23.19 15.04
C ASP A 300 0.71 21.98 14.12
N ILE A 301 0.10 20.84 14.48
CA ILE A 301 0.05 19.66 13.62
C ILE A 301 -1.27 19.65 12.85
N LEU A 302 -1.19 19.69 11.53
CA LEU A 302 -2.34 19.57 10.64
C LEU A 302 -2.51 18.10 10.24
N TYR A 303 -3.56 17.45 10.73
CA TYR A 303 -3.85 16.04 10.47
C TYR A 303 -5.12 15.87 9.62
N GLY A 304 -5.02 15.24 8.46
CA GLY A 304 -6.16 14.98 7.59
C GLY A 304 -7.10 13.93 8.17
N LYS A 305 -8.29 14.35 8.64
CA LYS A 305 -9.26 13.42 9.25
C LYS A 305 -10.08 12.64 8.22
N LEU A 306 -10.18 13.14 6.98
CA LEU A 306 -10.84 12.45 5.86
C LEU A 306 -9.85 11.53 5.16
N ARG A 307 -10.25 10.26 4.96
CA ARG A 307 -9.39 9.21 4.40
C ARG A 307 -8.02 9.19 5.09
N PRO A 308 -7.98 8.99 6.43
CA PRO A 308 -6.72 9.08 7.17
C PRO A 308 -5.70 7.99 6.75
N ASN A 309 -6.13 6.96 6.01
CA ASN A 309 -5.24 6.01 5.32
C ASN A 309 -4.32 6.67 4.26
N LEU A 310 -4.66 7.87 3.77
CA LEU A 310 -3.76 8.67 2.93
C LEU A 310 -2.65 9.35 3.74
N ASN A 311 -2.69 9.24 5.07
CA ASN A 311 -1.62 9.64 5.98
C ASN A 311 -1.08 11.05 5.70
N LYS A 312 -2.01 12.00 5.65
CA LYS A 312 -1.73 13.41 5.34
C LYS A 312 -1.56 14.17 6.64
N VAL A 313 -0.32 14.39 7.03
CA VAL A 313 0.04 15.11 8.26
C VAL A 313 1.12 16.13 7.93
N TRP A 314 0.99 17.35 8.43
CA TRP A 314 1.98 18.40 8.24
C TRP A 314 2.23 19.13 9.56
N LEU A 315 3.48 19.45 9.84
CA LEU A 315 3.85 20.36 10.92
C LEU A 315 3.89 21.77 10.34
N ALA A 316 3.02 22.65 10.84
CA ALA A 316 2.93 24.00 10.32
C ALA A 316 4.23 24.78 10.55
N ASP A 317 4.80 25.33 9.49
CA ASP A 317 5.96 26.24 9.54
C ASP A 317 5.55 27.73 9.50
N ARG A 318 4.26 28.00 9.26
CA ARG A 318 3.67 29.33 9.07
C ARG A 318 2.26 29.38 9.64
N LYS A 319 1.69 30.58 9.70
CA LYS A 319 0.27 30.79 10.05
C LYS A 319 -0.62 30.74 8.83
N GLY A 320 -1.87 30.32 8.99
CA GLY A 320 -2.84 30.29 7.90
C GLY A 320 -4.19 29.72 8.31
N ILE A 321 -4.95 29.32 7.30
CA ILE A 321 -6.25 28.65 7.45
C ILE A 321 -6.26 27.33 6.69
N CYS A 322 -6.96 26.32 7.18
CA CYS A 322 -7.05 25.02 6.52
C CYS A 322 -8.49 24.52 6.40
N SER A 323 -8.69 23.53 5.52
CA SER A 323 -9.96 22.83 5.39
C SER A 323 -10.47 22.33 6.74
N THR A 324 -11.78 22.32 6.94
CA THR A 324 -12.41 21.74 8.14
C THR A 324 -12.31 20.21 8.18
N ASP A 325 -11.89 19.58 7.07
CA ASP A 325 -11.48 18.17 6.97
C ASP A 325 -10.03 17.91 7.45
N ILE A 326 -9.40 18.90 8.08
CA ILE A 326 -8.08 18.80 8.74
C ILE A 326 -8.25 19.18 10.21
N PHE A 327 -7.75 18.34 11.12
CA PHE A 327 -7.56 18.73 12.52
C PHE A 327 -6.36 19.66 12.64
N VAL A 328 -6.53 20.79 13.32
CA VAL A 328 -5.43 21.61 13.82
C VAL A 328 -5.19 21.16 15.26
N ILE A 329 -4.03 20.58 15.52
CA ILE A 329 -3.69 19.94 16.79
C ILE A 329 -2.60 20.78 17.46
N GLU A 330 -2.90 21.26 18.66
CA GLU A 330 -2.02 22.11 19.47
C GLU A 330 -1.47 21.30 20.64
N SER A 331 -0.20 21.47 20.98
CA SER A 331 0.37 20.96 22.24
C SER A 331 -0.29 21.69 23.42
N SER A 332 -0.82 20.94 24.38
CA SER A 332 -1.60 21.49 25.50
C SER A 332 -0.69 22.21 26.52
N ASP A 333 0.36 21.53 26.98
CA ASP A 333 1.11 21.92 28.19
C ASP A 333 2.64 21.94 27.95
N GLY A 334 3.09 21.90 26.69
CA GLY A 334 4.52 21.94 26.34
C GLY A 334 5.32 20.65 26.65
N GLY A 335 4.70 19.66 27.30
CA GLY A 335 5.29 18.34 27.57
C GLY A 335 5.44 17.45 26.33
N ALA A 336 4.78 17.79 25.22
CA ALA A 336 4.90 17.10 23.94
C ALA A 336 5.46 18.04 22.87
N GLN A 337 6.59 17.64 22.28
CA GLN A 337 7.28 18.32 21.19
C GLN A 337 6.55 18.06 19.86
N PRO A 338 5.87 19.05 19.25
CA PRO A 338 4.99 18.81 18.10
C PRO A 338 5.69 18.17 16.91
N ALA A 339 6.97 18.48 16.69
CA ALA A 339 7.75 17.90 15.60
C ALA A 339 7.85 16.36 15.71
N LEU A 340 8.14 15.83 16.90
CA LEU A 340 8.21 14.40 17.14
C LEU A 340 6.89 13.72 16.79
N TYR A 341 5.79 14.28 17.28
CA TYR A 341 4.47 13.70 17.11
C TYR A 341 3.93 13.87 15.69
N ALA A 342 4.36 14.89 14.95
CA ALA A 342 4.12 14.96 13.50
C ALA A 342 4.80 13.80 12.75
N TYR A 343 5.99 13.34 13.15
CA TYR A 343 6.59 12.11 12.63
C TYR A 343 5.84 10.86 13.10
N LEU A 344 5.49 10.78 14.39
CA LEU A 344 4.78 9.64 14.97
C LEU A 344 3.40 9.43 14.35
N PHE A 345 2.62 10.50 14.14
CA PHE A 345 1.31 10.44 13.50
C PHE A 345 1.40 10.03 12.02
N ARG A 346 2.57 10.20 11.39
CA ARG A 346 2.87 9.67 10.04
C ARG A 346 3.38 8.24 10.05
N SER A 347 3.74 7.68 11.21
CA SER A 347 4.28 6.33 11.27
C SER A 347 3.25 5.30 10.86
N ARG A 348 3.72 4.20 10.26
CA ARG A 348 2.86 3.09 9.85
C ARG A 348 2.03 2.54 11.01
N ARG A 349 2.64 2.38 12.20
CA ARG A 349 1.95 1.87 13.39
C ARG A 349 0.78 2.77 13.81
N PHE A 350 0.96 4.09 13.81
CA PHE A 350 -0.11 5.02 14.14
C PHE A 350 -1.21 5.02 13.08
N SER A 351 -0.83 5.01 11.80
CA SER A 351 -1.78 4.90 10.68
C SER A 351 -2.60 3.60 10.75
N ASP A 352 -1.98 2.47 11.08
CA ASP A 352 -2.66 1.18 11.22
C ASP A 352 -3.65 1.20 12.39
N ALA A 353 -3.29 1.82 13.52
CA ALA A 353 -4.19 2.01 14.67
C ALA A 353 -5.42 2.87 14.32
N ILE A 354 -5.24 3.91 13.51
CA ILE A 354 -6.34 4.74 13.00
C ILE A 354 -7.23 3.91 12.06
N VAL A 355 -6.64 3.23 11.08
CA VAL A 355 -7.36 2.49 10.03
C VAL A 355 -8.18 1.35 10.64
N GLY A 356 -7.66 0.68 11.67
CA GLY A 356 -8.39 -0.37 12.41
C GLY A 356 -9.69 0.12 13.08
N GLN A 357 -9.84 1.42 13.32
CA GLN A 357 -11.06 2.01 13.89
C GLN A 357 -12.09 2.43 12.84
N LEU A 358 -11.73 2.47 11.56
CA LEU A 358 -12.60 2.99 10.50
C LEU A 358 -13.60 1.92 10.04
N LYS A 359 -14.88 2.31 9.95
CA LYS A 359 -15.93 1.49 9.35
C LYS A 359 -15.97 1.72 7.83
N GLY A 360 -16.23 0.67 7.04
CA GLY A 360 -16.11 0.58 5.57
C GLY A 360 -16.95 1.54 4.71
N ALA A 361 -16.82 2.85 4.93
CA ALA A 361 -17.40 3.90 4.12
C ALA A 361 -16.45 4.31 2.98
N GLN A 362 -17.00 4.82 1.87
CA GLN A 362 -16.25 5.29 0.70
C GLN A 362 -15.38 6.55 0.98
N LEU A 363 -15.69 7.26 2.07
CA LEU A 363 -15.04 8.49 2.55
C LEU A 363 -14.96 8.49 4.09
N PRO A 364 -14.15 7.60 4.69
CA PRO A 364 -14.10 7.45 6.14
C PRO A 364 -13.51 8.71 6.80
N ARG A 365 -14.08 9.11 7.93
CA ARG A 365 -13.58 10.20 8.77
C ARG A 365 -13.36 9.69 10.18
N ILE A 366 -12.24 10.09 10.80
CA ILE A 366 -12.04 9.89 12.23
C ILE A 366 -12.58 11.09 13.03
N GLY A 367 -13.27 10.83 14.14
CA GLY A 367 -13.72 11.85 15.08
C GLY A 367 -12.61 12.23 16.07
N TRP A 368 -12.67 13.45 16.63
CA TRP A 368 -11.66 13.91 17.58
C TRP A 368 -11.58 13.05 18.85
N SER A 369 -12.71 12.64 19.41
CA SER A 369 -12.71 11.78 20.61
C SER A 369 -11.93 10.48 20.37
N SER A 370 -12.24 9.77 19.29
CA SER A 370 -11.52 8.54 18.92
C SER A 370 -10.04 8.79 18.63
N PHE A 371 -9.69 9.93 18.03
CA PHE A 371 -8.29 10.31 17.80
C PHE A 371 -7.57 10.62 19.13
N ALA A 372 -8.23 11.32 20.04
CA ALA A 372 -7.71 11.71 21.35
C ALA A 372 -7.48 10.51 22.28
N ASP A 373 -8.26 9.43 22.13
CA ASP A 373 -8.14 8.21 22.94
C ASP A 373 -6.97 7.30 22.51
N LEU A 374 -6.36 7.55 21.34
CA LEU A 374 -5.22 6.77 20.85
C LEU A 374 -4.03 6.90 21.78
N GLN A 375 -3.39 5.76 22.07
CA GLN A 375 -2.23 5.71 22.95
C GLN A 375 -0.94 6.02 22.19
N ILE A 376 -0.12 6.90 22.75
CA ILE A 376 1.19 7.28 22.22
C ILE A 376 2.26 7.25 23.32
N PRO A 377 3.50 6.85 23.01
CA PRO A 377 4.62 6.95 23.94
C PRO A 377 4.95 8.42 24.22
N LEU A 378 5.23 8.73 25.48
CA LEU A 378 5.61 10.06 25.97
C LEU A 378 6.94 9.99 26.73
N PRO A 379 8.09 9.97 26.02
CA PRO A 379 9.39 10.11 26.67
C PRO A 379 9.56 11.51 27.29
N PRO A 380 10.53 11.73 28.19
CA PRO A 380 10.86 13.06 28.70
C PRO A 380 11.12 14.07 27.57
N LEU A 381 10.75 15.33 27.77
CA LEU A 381 10.81 16.36 26.72
C LEU A 381 12.21 16.52 26.10
N GLU A 382 13.29 16.41 26.89
CA GLU A 382 14.66 16.48 26.37
C GLU A 382 14.96 15.31 25.42
N VAL A 383 14.54 14.09 25.78
CA VAL A 383 14.65 12.91 24.91
C VAL A 383 13.82 13.09 23.63
N GLN A 384 12.64 13.71 23.72
CA GLN A 384 11.86 14.04 22.52
C GLN A 384 12.62 14.96 21.57
N LYS A 385 13.30 15.99 22.10
CA LYS A 385 14.12 16.92 21.31
C LYS A 385 15.32 16.22 20.68
N GLU A 386 16.00 15.34 21.40
CA GLU A 386 17.11 14.52 20.88
C GLU A 386 16.65 13.64 19.72
N ILE A 387 15.52 12.95 19.86
CA ILE A 387 14.93 12.12 18.81
C ILE A 387 14.58 12.97 17.58
N VAL A 388 14.01 14.16 17.79
CA VAL A 388 13.73 15.09 16.68
C VAL A 388 15.01 15.49 15.98
N ALA A 389 16.07 15.85 16.71
CA ALA A 389 17.35 16.21 16.12
C ALA A 389 17.96 15.05 15.31
N GLU A 390 17.84 13.81 15.79
CA GLU A 390 18.28 12.61 15.07
C GLU A 390 17.49 12.44 13.75
N ILE A 391 16.16 12.47 13.82
CA ILE A 391 15.28 12.32 12.64
C ILE A 391 15.52 13.45 11.63
N GLU A 392 15.64 14.69 12.08
CA GLU A 392 15.93 15.83 11.22
C GLU A 392 17.31 15.72 10.56
N GLY A 393 18.30 15.17 11.26
CA GLY A 393 19.60 14.83 10.67
C GLY A 393 19.46 13.87 9.49
N TYR A 394 18.67 12.81 9.64
CA TYR A 394 18.37 11.89 8.54
C TYR A 394 17.55 12.53 7.43
N GLN A 395 16.58 13.37 7.77
CA GLN A 395 15.73 14.07 6.81
C GLN A 395 16.55 15.03 5.93
N LYS A 396 17.53 15.75 6.50
CA LYS A 396 18.45 16.60 5.74
C LYS A 396 19.24 15.82 4.68
N VAL A 397 19.68 14.60 5.00
CA VAL A 397 20.36 13.73 4.02
C VAL A 397 19.41 13.30 2.90
N ILE A 398 18.18 12.93 3.25
CA ILE A 398 17.13 12.58 2.27
C ILE A 398 16.84 13.77 1.34
N ASP A 399 16.71 14.97 1.90
CA ASP A 399 16.38 16.18 1.15
C ASP A 399 17.54 16.60 0.23
N GLY A 400 18.78 16.51 0.70
CA GLY A 400 19.98 16.72 -0.13
C GLY A 400 20.08 15.71 -1.27
N ALA A 401 19.84 14.42 -0.99
CA ALA A 401 19.83 13.37 -2.01
C ALA A 401 18.72 13.58 -3.06
N ARG A 402 17.53 14.02 -2.63
CA ARG A 402 16.44 14.40 -3.54
C ARG A 402 16.82 15.60 -4.40
N ALA A 403 17.41 16.63 -3.81
CA ALA A 403 17.86 17.80 -4.55
C ALA A 403 18.87 17.44 -5.65
N VAL A 404 19.80 16.51 -5.40
CA VAL A 404 20.71 15.99 -6.44
C VAL A 404 19.92 15.32 -7.57
N LEU A 405 19.00 14.42 -7.25
CA LEU A 405 18.19 13.71 -8.25
C LEU A 405 17.29 14.65 -9.07
N ASP A 406 16.69 15.66 -8.44
CA ASP A 406 15.75 16.57 -9.09
C ASP A 406 16.48 17.53 -10.05
N ASN A 407 17.71 17.93 -9.71
CA ASN A 407 18.48 18.93 -10.45
C ASN A 407 19.52 18.34 -11.41
N TYR A 408 19.95 17.08 -11.24
CA TYR A 408 20.90 16.46 -12.15
C TYR A 408 20.32 16.30 -13.56
N ARG A 409 21.07 16.78 -14.56
CA ARG A 409 20.79 16.57 -15.98
C ARG A 409 22.12 16.26 -16.67
N PRO A 410 22.15 15.34 -17.64
CA PRO A 410 23.38 15.02 -18.35
C PRO A 410 23.93 16.26 -19.05
N HIS A 411 25.20 16.57 -18.80
CA HIS A 411 25.92 17.59 -19.53
C HIS A 411 26.60 16.97 -20.74
N ILE A 412 26.38 17.56 -21.92
CA ILE A 412 27.04 17.14 -23.16
C ILE A 412 27.94 18.29 -23.59
N PRO A 413 29.27 18.13 -23.58
CA PRO A 413 30.20 19.21 -23.94
C PRO A 413 30.17 19.42 -25.45
N ILE A 414 29.40 20.41 -25.91
CA ILE A 414 29.25 20.68 -27.35
C ILE A 414 30.53 21.30 -27.92
N HIS A 415 31.16 20.61 -28.86
CA HIS A 415 32.27 21.17 -29.64
C HIS A 415 31.75 21.98 -30.85
N PRO A 416 32.32 23.16 -31.16
CA PRO A 416 31.90 23.99 -32.30
C PRO A 416 31.94 23.28 -33.66
N ASP A 417 32.85 22.32 -33.81
CA ASP A 417 33.04 21.58 -35.07
C ASP A 417 32.01 20.48 -35.31
N TRP A 418 31.15 20.19 -34.32
CA TRP A 418 30.10 19.18 -34.49
C TRP A 418 28.95 19.74 -35.33
N PRO A 419 28.47 19.02 -36.34
CA PRO A 419 27.31 19.46 -37.09
C PRO A 419 26.09 19.49 -36.17
N MET A 420 25.34 20.59 -36.26
CA MET A 420 24.03 20.71 -35.63
C MET A 420 22.99 20.22 -36.63
N VAL A 421 22.25 19.18 -36.28
CA VAL A 421 21.29 18.52 -37.17
C VAL A 421 19.91 18.53 -36.54
N GLU A 422 18.89 18.87 -37.33
CA GLU A 422 17.50 18.82 -36.88
C GLU A 422 17.04 17.37 -36.67
N ILE A 423 16.32 17.12 -35.57
CA ILE A 423 15.77 15.80 -35.24
C ILE A 423 14.93 15.25 -36.38
N GLY A 424 14.17 16.09 -37.10
CA GLY A 424 13.34 15.67 -38.22
C GLY A 424 14.12 15.10 -39.42
N GLY A 425 15.41 15.39 -39.52
CA GLY A 425 16.32 14.78 -40.51
C GLY A 425 16.90 13.43 -40.07
N LEU A 426 16.77 13.06 -38.79
CA LEU A 426 17.33 11.84 -38.22
C LEU A 426 16.23 10.83 -37.80
N CYS A 427 15.10 11.35 -37.31
CA CYS A 427 14.03 10.56 -36.72
C CYS A 427 12.67 10.88 -37.36
N VAL A 428 11.85 9.85 -37.48
CA VAL A 428 10.41 10.01 -37.71
C VAL A 428 9.75 10.46 -36.40
N VAL A 429 9.12 11.63 -36.42
CA VAL A 429 8.45 12.20 -35.24
C VAL A 429 6.94 12.24 -35.44
N GLU A 430 6.17 11.56 -34.60
CA GLU A 430 4.72 11.47 -34.75
C GLU A 430 4.00 11.65 -33.40
N ARG A 431 2.78 12.18 -33.44
CA ARG A 431 1.94 12.26 -32.25
C ARG A 431 1.29 10.92 -31.94
N GLY A 432 1.22 10.59 -30.65
CA GLY A 432 0.39 9.52 -30.13
C GLY A 432 -1.09 9.75 -30.45
N ALA A 433 -1.87 8.67 -30.40
CA ALA A 433 -3.28 8.73 -30.75
C ALA A 433 -4.08 7.79 -29.85
N SER A 434 -5.17 8.30 -29.27
CA SER A 434 -6.06 7.50 -28.43
C SER A 434 -7.29 7.08 -29.25
N PRO A 435 -7.67 5.80 -29.30
CA PRO A 435 -8.90 5.38 -29.97
C PRO A 435 -10.10 6.01 -29.25
N ARG A 436 -11.04 6.61 -30.00
CA ARG A 436 -12.21 7.29 -29.42
C ARG A 436 -13.52 6.58 -29.80
N PRO A 437 -14.46 6.43 -28.86
CA PRO A 437 -14.33 6.73 -27.42
C PRO A 437 -13.46 5.67 -26.71
N ILE A 438 -12.55 6.10 -25.82
CA ILE A 438 -11.51 5.23 -25.22
C ILE A 438 -12.09 3.96 -24.59
N HIS A 439 -13.11 4.11 -23.74
CA HIS A 439 -13.70 3.01 -22.98
C HIS A 439 -14.26 1.88 -23.85
N ALA A 440 -14.59 2.15 -25.11
CA ALA A 440 -15.09 1.13 -26.03
C ALA A 440 -14.00 0.19 -26.55
N PHE A 441 -12.73 0.54 -26.37
CA PHE A 441 -11.59 -0.21 -26.90
C PHE A 441 -10.66 -0.75 -25.81
N VAL A 442 -10.87 -0.42 -24.53
CA VAL A 442 -10.08 -1.00 -23.43
C VAL A 442 -10.49 -2.46 -23.23
N THR A 443 -9.51 -3.35 -23.06
CA THR A 443 -9.76 -4.80 -22.96
C THR A 443 -8.76 -5.48 -22.05
N ASP A 444 -9.21 -6.56 -21.40
CA ASP A 444 -8.36 -7.52 -20.67
C ASP A 444 -8.08 -8.79 -21.48
N ALA A 445 -8.55 -8.85 -22.73
CA ALA A 445 -8.39 -10.02 -23.58
C ALA A 445 -6.90 -10.37 -23.80
N PRO A 446 -6.53 -11.66 -23.85
CA PRO A 446 -5.14 -12.08 -24.02
C PRO A 446 -4.45 -11.53 -25.27
N ASP A 447 -5.23 -11.31 -26.35
CA ASP A 447 -4.81 -10.75 -27.63
C ASP A 447 -4.82 -9.21 -27.68
N GLY A 448 -5.18 -8.55 -26.58
CA GLY A 448 -5.12 -7.11 -26.44
C GLY A 448 -3.71 -6.55 -26.64
N VAL A 449 -3.63 -5.40 -27.29
CA VAL A 449 -2.37 -4.68 -27.55
C VAL A 449 -2.08 -3.74 -26.39
N ASN A 450 -0.85 -3.76 -25.86
CA ASN A 450 -0.43 -2.85 -24.78
C ASN A 450 -0.73 -1.39 -25.13
N TRP A 451 -1.33 -0.65 -24.19
CA TRP A 451 -1.66 0.75 -24.38
C TRP A 451 -0.90 1.62 -23.37
N ILE A 452 0.13 2.30 -23.86
CA ILE A 452 1.10 3.03 -23.05
C ILE A 452 0.55 4.42 -22.73
N LYS A 453 0.34 4.69 -21.44
CA LYS A 453 -0.04 5.99 -20.88
C LYS A 453 1.11 6.63 -20.11
N ILE A 454 0.95 7.91 -19.76
CA ILE A 454 1.96 8.66 -18.97
C ILE A 454 2.25 7.99 -17.63
N GLY A 455 1.23 7.37 -17.00
CA GLY A 455 1.38 6.68 -15.72
C GLY A 455 2.21 5.39 -15.75
N ASP A 456 2.43 4.81 -16.93
CA ASP A 456 3.22 3.58 -17.07
C ASP A 456 4.74 3.84 -16.99
N ALA A 457 5.16 5.12 -17.02
CA ALA A 457 6.56 5.50 -16.94
C ALA A 457 7.06 5.48 -15.48
N GLU A 458 8.08 4.67 -15.20
CA GLU A 458 8.69 4.60 -13.88
C GLU A 458 9.50 5.87 -13.57
N VAL A 459 9.38 6.38 -12.34
CA VAL A 459 10.10 7.57 -11.89
C VAL A 459 11.61 7.30 -11.90
N GLY A 460 12.34 8.04 -12.73
CA GLY A 460 13.78 7.81 -12.90
C GLY A 460 14.13 6.66 -13.83
N GLY A 461 13.12 6.01 -14.43
CA GLY A 461 13.30 4.95 -15.41
C GLY A 461 13.73 5.48 -16.77
N LYS A 462 14.53 4.68 -17.48
CA LYS A 462 14.94 4.90 -18.87
C LYS A 462 14.04 4.18 -19.88
N TYR A 463 13.46 3.05 -19.47
CA TYR A 463 12.70 2.16 -20.35
C TYR A 463 11.23 2.03 -19.93
N ILE A 464 10.33 1.92 -20.91
CA ILE A 464 8.95 1.44 -20.71
C ILE A 464 8.92 -0.06 -20.96
N THR A 465 8.72 -0.83 -19.90
CA THR A 465 8.81 -2.30 -19.91
C THR A 465 7.47 -2.99 -19.71
N LYS A 466 6.43 -2.27 -19.29
CA LYS A 466 5.10 -2.78 -19.01
C LYS A 466 4.05 -1.69 -19.19
N THR A 467 2.78 -2.10 -19.33
CA THR A 467 1.61 -1.22 -19.27
C THR A 467 0.57 -1.80 -18.32
N GLU A 468 -0.22 -0.93 -17.69
CA GLU A 468 -1.37 -1.35 -16.88
C GLU A 468 -2.57 -1.76 -17.75
N GLU A 469 -2.77 -1.08 -18.89
CA GLU A 469 -3.93 -1.28 -19.75
C GLU A 469 -3.56 -1.81 -21.14
N ARG A 470 -4.55 -2.43 -21.79
CA ARG A 470 -4.51 -2.88 -23.18
C ARG A 470 -5.73 -2.37 -23.94
N ILE A 471 -5.58 -2.25 -25.25
CA ILE A 471 -6.66 -1.94 -26.19
C ILE A 471 -6.89 -3.08 -27.18
N THR A 472 -8.11 -3.20 -27.70
CA THR A 472 -8.44 -4.22 -28.71
C THR A 472 -7.61 -4.01 -29.99
N PRO A 473 -7.45 -5.04 -30.84
CA PRO A 473 -6.82 -4.88 -32.15
C PRO A 473 -7.43 -3.77 -33.01
N GLU A 474 -8.76 -3.57 -32.97
CA GLU A 474 -9.46 -2.49 -33.69
C GLU A 474 -9.12 -1.12 -33.08
N GLY A 475 -8.99 -1.04 -31.76
CA GLY A 475 -8.51 0.16 -31.08
C GLY A 475 -7.07 0.49 -31.44
N ALA A 476 -6.21 -0.52 -31.51
CA ALA A 476 -4.81 -0.37 -31.88
C ALA A 476 -4.64 0.14 -33.32
N ALA A 477 -5.52 -0.24 -34.24
CA ALA A 477 -5.53 0.29 -35.61
C ALA A 477 -5.86 1.79 -35.69
N LYS A 478 -6.46 2.36 -34.64
CA LYS A 478 -6.77 3.81 -34.50
C LYS A 478 -5.78 4.53 -33.58
N SER A 479 -4.69 3.88 -33.21
CA SER A 479 -3.68 4.38 -32.29
C SER A 479 -2.28 4.38 -32.93
N ARG A 480 -1.30 4.95 -32.25
CA ARG A 480 0.08 5.04 -32.76
C ARG A 480 0.89 3.86 -32.27
N ARG A 481 1.31 2.97 -33.18
CA ARG A 481 2.13 1.81 -32.86
C ARG A 481 3.57 2.19 -32.52
N VAL A 482 4.11 1.52 -31.52
CA VAL A 482 5.50 1.59 -31.10
C VAL A 482 6.07 0.18 -30.91
N GLN A 483 7.39 0.08 -31.04
CA GLN A 483 8.15 -1.17 -30.95
C GLN A 483 9.40 -0.98 -30.07
N PRO A 484 10.03 -2.06 -29.59
CA PRO A 484 11.29 -1.96 -28.86
C PRO A 484 12.34 -1.14 -29.63
N GLY A 485 13.00 -0.22 -28.93
CA GLY A 485 13.95 0.73 -29.50
C GLY A 485 13.37 2.09 -29.88
N ASP A 486 12.06 2.20 -30.07
CA ASP A 486 11.42 3.51 -30.28
C ASP A 486 11.57 4.41 -29.05
N PHE A 487 11.71 5.71 -29.28
CA PHE A 487 11.67 6.72 -28.23
C PHE A 487 10.27 7.31 -28.11
N ILE A 488 9.90 7.65 -26.88
CA ILE A 488 8.70 8.44 -26.60
C ILE A 488 9.04 9.66 -25.74
N LEU A 489 8.46 10.82 -26.09
CA LEU A 489 8.57 12.07 -25.31
C LEU A 489 7.23 12.45 -24.71
N SER A 490 7.21 12.83 -23.43
CA SER A 490 6.00 13.35 -22.79
C SER A 490 5.71 14.78 -23.27
N ASN A 491 4.46 15.04 -23.67
CA ASN A 491 4.09 16.34 -24.23
C ASN A 491 3.62 17.39 -23.20
N SER A 492 3.40 17.03 -21.94
CA SER A 492 2.74 17.89 -20.94
C SER A 492 3.37 17.83 -19.54
N MET A 493 2.84 17.01 -18.61
CA MET A 493 3.26 17.05 -17.18
C MET A 493 4.75 16.80 -16.96
N SER A 494 5.33 15.83 -17.67
CA SER A 494 6.79 15.57 -17.67
C SER A 494 7.43 16.16 -18.93
N PHE A 495 7.14 17.43 -19.21
CA PHE A 495 7.45 18.14 -20.46
C PHE A 495 8.83 17.79 -21.04
N GLY A 496 8.83 17.13 -22.21
CA GLY A 496 10.05 16.82 -22.96
C GLY A 496 10.89 15.66 -22.43
N ARG A 497 10.44 14.92 -21.42
CA ARG A 497 11.19 13.79 -20.87
C ARG A 497 11.17 12.57 -21.82
N PRO A 498 12.35 11.99 -22.17
CA PRO A 498 12.45 10.81 -23.03
C PRO A 498 12.36 9.49 -22.28
N TYR A 499 11.82 8.48 -22.96
CA TYR A 499 11.86 7.06 -22.57
C TYR A 499 12.07 6.18 -23.81
N ILE A 500 12.65 5.00 -23.59
CA ILE A 500 12.87 4.01 -24.64
C ILE A 500 11.87 2.87 -24.48
N MET A 501 11.21 2.47 -25.55
CA MET A 501 10.32 1.32 -25.54
C MET A 501 11.13 0.01 -25.43
N ALA A 502 10.76 -0.86 -24.49
CA ALA A 502 11.25 -2.24 -24.41
C ALA A 502 10.17 -3.26 -24.84
N ILE A 503 8.95 -2.78 -25.10
CA ILE A 503 7.78 -3.59 -25.46
C ILE A 503 7.10 -3.03 -26.72
N ASN A 504 6.39 -3.90 -27.41
CA ASN A 504 5.45 -3.50 -28.47
C ASN A 504 4.16 -2.97 -27.86
N GLY A 505 3.50 -2.03 -28.54
CA GLY A 505 2.19 -1.54 -28.15
C GLY A 505 1.73 -0.33 -28.94
N CYS A 506 0.81 0.43 -28.37
CA CYS A 506 0.36 1.71 -28.89
C CYS A 506 0.41 2.81 -27.83
N ILE A 507 0.75 4.03 -28.22
CA ILE A 507 0.92 5.15 -27.28
C ILE A 507 -0.30 6.10 -27.23
N HIS A 508 -0.67 6.52 -26.03
CA HIS A 508 -1.67 7.56 -25.77
C HIS A 508 -1.30 8.89 -26.45
N ASP A 509 -2.28 9.74 -26.71
CA ASP A 509 -2.11 11.10 -27.27
C ASP A 509 -1.33 12.11 -26.38
N GLY A 510 -0.85 11.64 -25.21
CA GLY A 510 0.06 12.34 -24.30
C GLY A 510 1.55 12.14 -24.62
N TRP A 511 1.84 11.30 -25.61
CA TRP A 511 3.18 10.95 -26.04
C TRP A 511 3.46 11.43 -27.47
N LEU A 512 4.73 11.67 -27.77
CA LEU A 512 5.28 11.81 -29.11
C LEU A 512 6.22 10.64 -29.37
N LEU A 513 6.06 9.94 -30.49
CA LEU A 513 6.99 8.93 -30.99
C LEU A 513 8.16 9.61 -31.68
N LEU A 514 9.38 9.20 -31.37
CA LEU A 514 10.59 9.44 -32.13
C LEU A 514 11.18 8.09 -32.52
N ARG A 515 11.13 7.75 -33.80
CA ARG A 515 11.77 6.53 -34.33
C ARG A 515 13.03 6.94 -35.06
N ASP A 516 14.16 6.47 -34.55
CA ASP A 516 15.43 6.65 -35.23
C ASP A 516 15.40 5.92 -36.58
N THR A 517 15.77 6.66 -37.63
CA THR A 517 15.85 6.17 -39.00
C THR A 517 17.25 6.36 -39.59
N SER A 518 18.19 6.78 -38.75
CA SER A 518 19.57 7.07 -39.09
C SER A 518 20.49 5.98 -38.54
N ASP A 519 21.56 5.68 -39.27
CA ASP A 519 22.66 4.86 -38.75
C ASP A 519 23.72 5.73 -38.03
N ALA A 520 23.48 7.04 -37.89
CA ALA A 520 24.43 8.01 -37.33
C ALA A 520 24.27 8.24 -35.83
N LEU A 521 23.24 7.66 -35.19
CA LEU A 521 22.94 7.89 -33.78
C LEU A 521 23.22 6.64 -32.94
N ASP A 522 23.97 6.82 -31.86
CA ASP A 522 23.96 5.89 -30.76
C ASP A 522 22.67 6.08 -29.96
N ARG A 523 21.99 4.98 -29.63
CA ARG A 523 20.70 5.00 -28.92
C ARG A 523 20.81 5.71 -27.58
N ASP A 524 21.85 5.42 -26.82
CA ASP A 524 21.99 5.95 -25.47
C ASP A 524 22.47 7.41 -25.49
N TYR A 525 23.18 7.81 -26.54
CA TYR A 525 23.43 9.22 -26.84
C TYR A 525 22.12 9.97 -27.15
N LEU A 526 21.25 9.43 -28.00
CA LEU A 526 19.95 10.04 -28.32
C LEU A 526 19.09 10.21 -27.06
N TYR A 527 19.08 9.21 -26.17
CA TYR A 527 18.42 9.32 -24.86
C TYR A 527 18.94 10.50 -24.04
N ASN A 528 20.26 10.61 -23.91
CA ASN A 528 20.91 11.62 -23.09
C ASN A 528 20.75 13.03 -23.68
N ILE A 529 20.90 13.22 -24.99
CA ILE A 529 20.76 14.54 -25.63
C ILE A 529 19.33 15.05 -25.56
N LEU A 530 18.31 14.18 -25.74
CA LEU A 530 16.90 14.55 -25.58
C LEU A 530 16.58 15.00 -24.14
N GLY A 531 17.24 14.40 -23.14
CA GLY A 531 17.11 14.76 -21.73
C GLY A 531 18.00 15.93 -21.26
N SER A 532 18.85 16.47 -22.14
CA SER A 532 19.81 17.51 -21.80
C SER A 532 19.20 18.92 -21.72
N ASN A 533 19.91 19.83 -21.06
CA ASN A 533 19.52 21.26 -21.03
C ASN A 533 19.50 21.91 -22.42
N VAL A 534 20.31 21.41 -23.36
CA VAL A 534 20.40 21.95 -24.73
C VAL A 534 19.08 21.77 -25.47
N VAL A 535 18.47 20.59 -25.36
CA VAL A 535 17.17 20.29 -25.97
C VAL A 535 16.04 20.93 -25.18
N LEU A 536 16.10 20.86 -23.84
CA LEU A 536 15.06 21.44 -22.98
C LEU A 536 14.90 22.96 -23.20
N GLN A 537 15.99 23.70 -23.31
CA GLN A 537 15.94 25.14 -23.58
C GLN A 537 15.31 25.45 -24.94
N GLN A 538 15.57 24.63 -25.97
CA GLN A 538 14.92 24.76 -27.28
C GLN A 538 13.41 24.50 -27.16
N PHE A 539 13.00 23.45 -26.43
CA PHE A 539 11.59 23.19 -26.15
C PHE A 539 10.90 24.34 -25.43
N GLN A 540 11.54 24.89 -24.39
CA GLN A 540 10.99 26.01 -23.62
C GLN A 540 10.85 27.30 -24.44
N ARG A 541 11.86 27.63 -25.25
CA ARG A 541 11.82 28.80 -26.15
C ARG A 541 10.77 28.66 -27.24
N ALA A 542 10.57 27.46 -27.77
CA ALA A 542 9.61 27.21 -28.83
C ALA A 542 8.16 27.05 -28.32
N ALA A 543 7.98 26.74 -27.03
CA ALA A 543 6.66 26.56 -26.40
C ALA A 543 6.05 27.86 -25.82
N THR A 544 6.71 29.02 -25.96
CA THR A 544 6.19 30.30 -25.44
C THR A 544 4.88 30.71 -26.13
N GLY A 545 3.80 30.86 -25.36
CA GLY A 545 2.52 31.43 -25.84
C GLY A 545 1.24 30.99 -25.12
N GLY A 546 1.27 30.06 -24.16
CA GLY A 546 0.09 29.59 -23.43
C GLY A 546 0.32 29.34 -21.93
N VAL A 547 -0.77 29.24 -21.16
CA VAL A 547 -0.75 28.96 -19.70
C VAL A 547 -0.22 27.55 -19.39
N VAL A 548 -0.22 26.64 -20.37
CA VAL A 548 0.35 25.29 -20.29
C VAL A 548 1.24 25.04 -21.52
N ASN A 549 2.51 24.71 -21.30
CA ASN A 549 3.43 24.33 -22.37
C ASN A 549 3.07 22.94 -22.90
N ASN A 550 2.73 22.82 -24.19
CA ASN A 550 2.44 21.52 -24.83
C ASN A 550 3.40 21.29 -26.00
N LEU A 551 4.10 20.17 -25.96
CA LEU A 551 5.06 19.77 -26.99
C LEU A 551 4.32 19.13 -28.17
N ASN A 552 4.54 19.64 -29.38
CA ASN A 552 3.97 19.07 -30.61
C ASN A 552 5.06 18.48 -31.52
N SER A 553 4.67 17.63 -32.46
CA SER A 553 5.60 16.90 -33.33
C SER A 553 6.43 17.82 -34.23
N GLU A 554 5.87 18.94 -34.70
CA GLU A 554 6.58 19.87 -35.58
C GLU A 554 7.70 20.60 -34.83
N LEU A 555 7.43 20.99 -33.59
CA LEU A 555 8.42 21.60 -32.71
C LEU A 555 9.60 20.63 -32.49
N VAL A 556 9.30 19.37 -32.14
CA VAL A 556 10.34 18.36 -31.93
C VAL A 556 11.18 18.14 -33.19
N ARG A 557 10.57 18.11 -34.39
CA ARG A 557 11.31 17.95 -35.65
C ARG A 557 12.36 19.04 -35.88
N ARG A 558 12.07 20.29 -35.48
CA ARG A 558 12.96 21.45 -35.69
C ARG A 558 14.03 21.63 -34.63
N VAL A 559 13.99 20.86 -33.54
CA VAL A 559 15.05 20.92 -32.53
C VAL A 559 16.35 20.42 -33.15
N SER A 560 17.40 21.22 -33.00
CA SER A 560 18.74 20.87 -33.47
C SER A 560 19.54 20.23 -32.36
N ILE A 561 20.18 19.09 -32.65
CA ILE A 561 21.09 18.40 -31.75
C ILE A 561 22.50 18.33 -32.35
N PRO A 562 23.55 18.40 -31.53
CA PRO A 562 24.91 18.12 -31.99
C PRO A 562 25.04 16.66 -32.41
N LEU A 563 25.72 16.40 -33.52
CA LEU A 563 25.91 15.06 -34.06
C LEU A 563 27.40 14.76 -34.28
N PRO A 564 28.16 14.43 -33.21
CA PRO A 564 29.53 13.98 -33.35
C PRO A 564 29.60 12.56 -33.92
N SER A 565 30.80 12.06 -34.21
CA SER A 565 30.98 10.67 -34.66
C SER A 565 30.46 9.66 -33.64
N LEU A 566 30.02 8.48 -34.09
CA LEU A 566 29.54 7.40 -33.21
C LEU A 566 30.54 7.03 -32.10
N ALA A 567 31.84 7.11 -32.37
CA ALA A 567 32.87 6.85 -31.36
C ALA A 567 32.82 7.88 -30.22
N ILE A 568 32.67 9.17 -30.57
CA ILE A 568 32.55 10.25 -29.59
C ILE A 568 31.21 10.17 -28.84
N GLN A 569 30.11 9.85 -29.54
CA GLN A 569 28.81 9.64 -28.90
C GLN A 569 28.90 8.57 -27.79
N LYS A 570 29.57 7.44 -28.07
CA LYS A 570 29.79 6.37 -27.07
C LYS A 570 30.69 6.80 -25.92
N GLN A 571 31.69 7.64 -26.16
CA GLN A 571 32.54 8.19 -25.09
C GLN A 571 31.70 9.09 -24.16
N ILE A 572 30.91 10.00 -24.72
CA ILE A 572 29.99 10.87 -23.97
C ILE A 572 29.01 10.03 -23.14
N VAL A 573 28.44 8.98 -23.73
CA VAL A 573 27.54 8.06 -23.02
C VAL A 573 28.24 7.41 -21.84
N ALA A 574 29.46 6.88 -22.03
CA ALA A 574 30.21 6.24 -20.95
C ALA A 574 30.51 7.20 -19.79
N GLU A 575 30.84 8.46 -20.08
CA GLU A 575 31.03 9.50 -19.06
C GLU A 575 29.74 9.80 -18.30
N ILE A 576 28.63 10.00 -19.03
CA ILE A 576 27.31 10.26 -18.42
C ILE A 576 26.84 9.06 -17.58
N GLU A 577 27.08 7.83 -18.03
CA GLU A 577 26.73 6.62 -17.28
C GLU A 577 27.55 6.50 -15.98
N ALA A 578 28.84 6.87 -16.01
CA ALA A 578 29.66 6.92 -14.81
C ALA A 578 29.14 7.98 -13.80
N GLU A 579 28.72 9.15 -14.28
CA GLU A 579 28.10 10.18 -13.45
C GLU A 579 26.71 9.75 -12.93
N ASP A 580 25.86 9.16 -13.78
CA ASP A 580 24.52 8.70 -13.40
C ASP A 580 24.58 7.55 -12.39
N ALA A 581 25.63 6.72 -12.41
CA ALA A 581 25.87 5.73 -11.37
C ALA A 581 26.07 6.37 -9.98
N LEU A 582 26.78 7.50 -9.91
CA LEU A 582 26.96 8.27 -8.67
C LEU A 582 25.66 8.96 -8.24
N VAL A 583 24.93 9.53 -9.20
CA VAL A 583 23.66 10.22 -8.93
C VAL A 583 22.59 9.24 -8.47
N SER A 584 22.45 8.10 -9.14
CA SER A 584 21.45 7.08 -8.82
C SER A 584 21.67 6.44 -7.45
N ALA A 585 22.89 6.42 -6.91
CA ALA A 585 23.18 6.01 -5.54
C ALA A 585 22.41 6.85 -4.49
N ASN A 586 22.04 8.10 -4.81
CA ASN A 586 21.19 8.94 -3.95
C ASN A 586 19.80 8.31 -3.70
N ARG A 587 19.27 7.50 -4.63
CA ARG A 587 18.01 6.75 -4.41
C ARG A 587 18.16 5.74 -3.28
N GLN A 588 19.33 5.08 -3.20
CA GLN A 588 19.63 4.13 -2.12
C GLN A 588 19.82 4.86 -0.78
N LEU A 589 20.42 6.05 -0.78
CA LEU A 589 20.51 6.91 0.41
C LEU A 589 19.13 7.27 0.94
N ILE A 590 18.22 7.74 0.07
CA ILE A 590 16.84 8.08 0.46
C ILE A 590 16.17 6.87 1.13
N ALA A 591 16.26 5.68 0.53
CA ALA A 591 15.66 4.47 1.09
C ALA A 591 16.30 4.04 2.42
N ARG A 592 17.64 4.12 2.54
CA ARG A 592 18.37 3.74 3.76
C ARG A 592 18.06 4.69 4.91
N PHE A 593 18.08 6.00 4.68
CA PHE A 593 17.79 6.99 5.71
C PHE A 593 16.30 7.04 6.07
N GLY A 594 15.41 6.77 5.11
CA GLY A 594 13.98 6.55 5.41
C GLY A 594 13.78 5.39 6.40
N ARG A 595 14.46 4.26 6.20
CA ARG A 595 14.44 3.13 7.15
C ARG A 595 15.04 3.49 8.52
N LYS A 596 16.05 4.36 8.58
CA LYS A 596 16.57 4.85 9.86
C LYS A 596 15.53 5.65 10.63
N ILE A 597 14.79 6.55 9.97
CA ILE A 597 13.67 7.27 10.58
C ILE A 597 12.61 6.29 11.10
N GLU A 598 12.24 5.29 10.30
CA GLU A 598 11.31 4.24 10.73
C GLU A 598 11.84 3.47 11.95
N THR A 599 13.13 3.14 11.97
CA THR A 599 13.79 2.45 13.09
C THR A 599 13.71 3.27 14.38
N VAL A 600 13.98 4.57 14.31
CA VAL A 600 13.85 5.49 15.46
C VAL A 600 12.41 5.54 15.96
N LEU A 601 11.44 5.60 15.06
CA LEU A 601 10.02 5.60 15.43
C LEU A 601 9.60 4.25 16.06
N ARG A 602 10.09 3.12 15.54
CA ARG A 602 9.85 1.79 16.14
C ARG A 602 10.44 1.67 17.55
N ARG A 603 11.66 2.17 17.76
CA ARG A 603 12.29 2.30 19.10
C ARG A 603 11.42 3.13 20.04
N LEU A 604 10.88 4.25 19.56
CA LEU A 604 9.97 5.09 20.35
C LEU A 604 8.70 4.34 20.77
N TRP A 605 8.18 3.45 19.93
CA TRP A 605 7.06 2.57 20.25
C TRP A 605 7.43 1.40 21.19
N GLY A 606 8.72 1.23 21.52
CA GLY A 606 9.25 0.12 22.32
C GLY A 606 9.30 -1.21 21.56
N GLU A 607 9.27 -1.19 20.22
CA GLU A 607 9.34 -2.40 19.42
C GLU A 607 10.78 -2.92 19.37
N ASP A 608 10.99 -4.17 19.80
CA ASP A 608 12.28 -4.84 19.65
C ASP A 608 12.68 -4.88 18.18
N LEU A 609 13.89 -4.38 17.91
CA LEU A 609 14.52 -4.50 16.62
C LEU A 609 15.23 -5.85 16.57
N PRO A 610 14.79 -6.81 15.73
CA PRO A 610 15.62 -7.99 15.49
C PRO A 610 16.92 -7.52 14.82
N GLY A 611 18.05 -7.62 15.54
CA GLY A 611 19.38 -7.52 14.94
C GLY A 611 20.32 -6.39 15.40
N LEU A 612 20.03 -5.66 16.48
CA LEU A 612 21.06 -4.87 17.18
C LEU A 612 21.07 -5.27 18.64
N GLY A 613 21.91 -6.25 18.98
CA GLY A 613 22.15 -6.65 20.35
C GLY A 613 22.61 -5.45 21.20
N SER A 614 22.05 -5.35 22.40
CA SER A 614 22.69 -4.79 23.61
C SER A 614 23.75 -3.69 23.44
N ASP A 615 23.49 -2.62 22.70
CA ASP A 615 24.35 -1.41 22.69
C ASP A 615 23.68 -0.20 23.37
N ALA A 616 22.58 -0.42 24.10
CA ALA A 616 21.98 0.59 24.96
C ALA A 616 22.83 0.94 26.20
N ALA A 617 24.00 0.31 26.38
CA ALA A 617 24.92 0.57 27.50
C ALA A 617 26.13 1.47 27.14
N LEU A 618 26.34 1.85 25.87
CA LEU A 618 27.57 2.55 25.45
C LEU A 618 27.46 4.07 25.26
N VAL A 619 26.28 4.68 25.47
CA VAL A 619 26.12 6.15 25.29
C VAL A 619 26.56 6.95 26.54
N ALA A 620 27.04 6.30 27.59
CA ALA A 620 27.45 6.99 28.83
C ALA A 620 28.93 7.38 28.93
N SER A 621 29.81 7.04 27.96
CA SER A 621 31.24 7.31 28.16
C SER A 621 32.10 7.39 26.90
N GLU A 622 31.86 8.34 26.00
CA GLU A 622 32.94 8.79 25.11
C GLU A 622 32.90 10.32 24.95
N HIS A 623 33.69 11.00 25.79
CA HIS A 623 34.23 12.31 25.47
C HIS A 623 35.22 12.13 24.31
N ILE A 624 34.81 12.46 23.09
CA ILE A 624 35.73 12.62 21.96
C ILE A 624 36.19 14.09 21.95
N PRO A 625 37.50 14.37 22.11
CA PRO A 625 38.00 15.74 22.08
C PRO A 625 37.97 16.29 20.65
N LEU A 626 37.45 17.51 20.51
CA LEU A 626 37.59 18.34 19.33
C LEU A 626 39.08 18.66 19.12
N GLY A 627 39.68 18.01 18.12
CA GLY A 627 40.97 18.37 17.56
C GLY A 627 40.78 18.78 16.10
N VAL A 628 40.72 20.08 15.87
CA VAL A 628 40.91 20.72 14.56
C VAL A 628 42.41 20.67 14.25
N ASP A 629 42.81 20.18 13.08
CA ASP A 629 43.80 20.86 12.24
C ASP A 629 43.98 20.19 10.86
N LEU A 630 44.03 21.08 9.85
CA LEU A 630 44.29 20.95 8.41
C LEU A 630 43.12 20.66 7.47
#